data_AF-A0A2V5K124-F1
#
_entry.id   AF-A0A2V5K124-F1
#
_cell.length_a   1.000
_cell.length_b   1.000
_cell.length_c   1.000
_cell.angle_alpha   90.00
_cell.angle_beta   90.00
_cell.angle_gamma   90.00
#
_symmetry.space_group_name_H-M   'P 1'
#
loop_
_entity.id
_entity.type
_entity.pdbx_description
1 polymer ?
#
loop_
_entity_poly.entity_id
_entity_poly.type
_entity_poly.pdbx_seq_one_letter_code
_entity_poly.pdbx_strand_id
1 'polypeptide(L)'
;MAEHTRFEKLVADAKKHVTEISPQEAAAKSQSGEAVIVDVREKDEWDEEHIPDATHLSRGTIELDIEGKVPDLNALIICHCGGGGRSA
;
A
#
# COMPACT_ATOMS: atom_id res chain seq x y z
N MET A 1 -10.24 16.96 10.33
CA MET A 1 -10.70 15.61 9.94
C MET A 1 -11.52 15.04 11.08
N ALA A 2 -12.55 14.23 10.81
CA ALA A 2 -13.31 13.61 11.88
C ALA A 2 -12.42 12.58 12.61
N GLU A 3 -12.44 12.57 13.94
CA GLU A 3 -11.74 11.55 14.73
C GLU A 3 -12.45 10.21 14.56
N HIS A 4 -11.76 9.23 13.99
CA HIS A 4 -12.29 7.89 13.75
C HIS A 4 -11.66 6.90 14.73
N THR A 5 -11.95 7.07 16.02
CA THR A 5 -11.30 6.33 17.13
C THR A 5 -11.31 4.81 17.01
N ARG A 6 -12.30 4.20 16.35
CA ARG A 6 -12.34 2.75 16.09
C ARG A 6 -11.42 2.35 14.92
N PHE A 7 -11.40 3.13 13.86
CA PHE A 7 -10.52 2.93 12.71
C PHE A 7 -9.05 3.07 13.12
N GLU A 8 -8.73 4.12 13.87
CA GLU A 8 -7.37 4.38 14.36
C GLU A 8 -6.84 3.24 15.24
N LYS A 9 -7.70 2.60 16.04
CA LYS A 9 -7.32 1.40 16.82
C LYS A 9 -6.95 0.22 15.93
N LEU A 10 -7.69 -0.03 14.85
CA LEU A 10 -7.38 -1.11 13.91
C LEU A 10 -6.05 -0.82 13.19
N VAL A 11 -5.87 0.41 12.71
CA VAL A 11 -4.62 0.85 12.09
C VAL A 11 -3.43 0.71 13.05
N ALA A 12 -3.59 1.16 14.29
CA ALA A 12 -2.54 1.06 15.30
C ALA A 12 -2.19 -0.39 15.66
N ASP A 13 -3.16 -1.32 15.56
CA ASP A 13 -2.91 -2.74 15.77
C ASP A 13 -2.16 -3.35 14.59
N ALA A 14 -2.62 -3.09 13.36
CA ALA A 14 -1.99 -3.56 12.13
C ALA A 14 -0.52 -3.09 12.01
N LYS A 15 -0.24 -1.82 12.36
CA LYS A 15 1.12 -1.25 12.39
C LYS A 15 2.11 -1.97 13.30
N LYS A 16 1.67 -2.76 14.29
CA LYS A 16 2.57 -3.59 15.11
C LYS A 16 3.11 -4.81 14.36
N HIS A 17 2.45 -5.17 13.26
CA HIS A 17 2.72 -6.38 12.49
C HIS A 17 3.37 -6.10 11.13
N VAL A 18 3.56 -4.82 10.78
CA VAL A 18 4.18 -4.39 9.52
C VAL A 18 5.32 -3.42 9.79
N THR A 19 6.20 -3.23 8.80
CA THR A 19 7.27 -2.22 8.87
C THR A 19 6.82 -0.98 8.13
N GLU A 20 6.79 0.15 8.82
CA GLU A 20 6.58 1.45 8.21
C GLU A 20 7.90 1.99 7.66
N ILE A 21 7.87 2.56 6.46
CA ILE A 21 9.01 3.19 5.81
C ILE A 21 8.63 4.59 5.33
N SER A 22 9.63 5.45 5.13
CA SER A 22 9.41 6.78 4.57
C SER A 22 9.12 6.72 3.05
N PRO A 23 8.43 7.73 2.48
CA PRO A 23 8.26 7.83 1.03
C PRO A 23 9.58 7.84 0.26
N GLN A 24 10.64 8.42 0.84
CA GLN A 24 11.97 8.48 0.23
C GLN A 24 12.61 7.08 0.13
N GLU A 25 12.50 6.27 1.19
CA GLU A 25 12.96 4.89 1.18
C GLU A 25 12.14 4.03 0.21
N ALA A 26 10.82 4.22 0.18
CA ALA A 26 9.96 3.51 -0.77
C ALA A 26 10.34 3.82 -2.22
N ALA A 27 10.56 5.09 -2.54
CA ALA A 27 11.00 5.52 -3.87
C ALA A 27 12.36 4.91 -4.24
N ALA A 28 13.32 4.90 -3.31
CA ALA A 28 14.65 4.32 -3.56
C ALA A 28 14.57 2.81 -3.84
N LYS A 29 13.78 2.06 -3.06
CA LYS A 29 13.56 0.61 -3.23
C LYS A 29 12.81 0.26 -4.51
N SER A 30 11.83 1.09 -4.89
CA SER A 30 11.12 0.94 -6.15
C SER A 30 12.05 1.17 -7.35
N GLN A 31 12.85 2.24 -7.31
CA GLN A 31 13.77 2.59 -8.40
C GLN A 31 14.91 1.59 -8.56
N SER A 32 15.35 0.93 -7.49
CA SER A 32 16.35 -0.13 -7.56
C SER A 32 15.78 -1.49 -8.01
N GLY A 33 14.46 -1.61 -8.15
CA GLY A 33 13.78 -2.87 -8.43
C GLY A 33 13.76 -3.84 -7.24
N GLU A 34 14.08 -3.38 -6.03
CA GLU A 34 14.05 -4.19 -4.81
C GLU A 34 12.61 -4.43 -4.33
N ALA A 35 11.69 -3.51 -4.63
CA ALA A 35 10.31 -3.57 -4.16
C ALA A 35 9.28 -3.18 -5.24
N VAL A 36 8.08 -3.74 -5.10
CA VAL A 36 6.90 -3.34 -5.87
C VAL A 36 6.03 -2.42 -5.02
N ILE A 37 5.65 -1.29 -5.58
CA ILE A 37 4.69 -0.37 -4.95
C ILE A 37 3.28 -0.84 -5.30
N VAL A 38 2.45 -1.04 -4.28
CA VAL A 38 1.02 -1.39 -4.43
C VAL A 38 0.16 -0.25 -3.91
N ASP A 39 -0.64 0.35 -4.80
CA ASP A 39 -1.60 1.38 -4.43
C ASP A 39 -2.93 0.73 -4.04
N VAL A 40 -3.32 0.91 -2.78
CA VAL A 40 -4.55 0.34 -2.22
C VAL A 40 -5.70 1.34 -2.11
N ARG A 41 -5.56 2.52 -2.73
CA ARG A 41 -6.63 3.50 -2.87
C ARG A 41 -7.73 3.02 -3.82
N GLU A 42 -8.84 3.73 -3.83
CA GLU A 42 -9.94 3.42 -4.75
C GLU A 42 -9.60 3.79 -6.20
N LYS A 43 -10.37 3.25 -7.14
CA LYS A 43 -10.10 3.36 -8.58
C LYS A 43 -10.10 4.80 -9.09
N ASP A 44 -11.00 5.62 -8.57
CA ASP A 44 -11.10 7.04 -8.85
C ASP A 44 -9.86 7.82 -8.37
N GLU A 45 -9.38 7.55 -7.15
CA GLU A 45 -8.13 8.13 -6.65
C GLU A 45 -6.91 7.73 -7.50
N TRP A 46 -6.87 6.47 -7.95
CA TRP A 46 -5.81 5.97 -8.84
C TRP A 46 -5.85 6.61 -10.22
N ASP A 47 -7.05 6.76 -10.79
CA ASP A 47 -7.25 7.34 -12.13
C ASP A 47 -6.94 8.83 -12.19
N GLU A 48 -7.10 9.54 -11.07
CA GLU A 48 -6.72 10.95 -10.95
C GLU A 48 -5.20 11.12 -10.98
N GLU A 49 -4.47 10.40 -10.12
CA GLU A 49 -3.02 10.34 -10.14
C GLU A 49 -2.48 9.12 -9.39
N HIS A 50 -1.32 8.63 -9.82
CA HIS A 50 -0.64 7.54 -9.14
C HIS A 50 0.87 7.60 -9.34
N ILE A 51 1.57 6.88 -8.47
CA ILE A 51 3.02 6.70 -8.56
C ILE A 51 3.32 5.91 -9.84
N PRO A 52 4.23 6.39 -10.71
CA PRO A 52 4.65 5.63 -11.89
C PRO A 52 5.14 4.24 -11.52
N ASP A 53 4.84 3.24 -12.35
CA ASP A 53 5.21 1.83 -12.17
C ASP A 53 4.61 1.14 -10.93
N ALA A 54 3.73 1.80 -10.18
CA ALA A 54 2.95 1.15 -9.14
C ALA A 54 1.90 0.19 -9.73
N THR A 55 1.49 -0.79 -8.93
CA THR A 55 0.39 -1.70 -9.25
C THR A 55 -0.84 -1.30 -8.44
N HIS A 56 -1.95 -1.02 -9.12
CA HIS A 56 -3.22 -0.76 -8.43
C HIS A 56 -3.89 -2.05 -7.98
N LEU A 57 -4.16 -2.15 -6.68
CA LEU A 57 -4.94 -3.21 -6.05
C LEU A 57 -5.75 -2.59 -4.91
N SER A 58 -7.01 -2.23 -5.17
CA SER A 58 -7.88 -1.64 -4.12
C SER A 58 -7.90 -2.55 -2.89
N ARG A 59 -7.92 -1.94 -1.70
CA ARG A 59 -7.96 -2.69 -0.45
C ARG A 59 -9.15 -3.64 -0.34
N GLY A 60 -10.24 -3.39 -1.08
CA GLY A 60 -11.40 -4.28 -1.09
C GLY A 60 -11.20 -5.59 -1.87
N THR A 61 -10.17 -5.69 -2.72
CA THR A 61 -9.96 -6.85 -3.60
C THR A 61 -8.54 -7.40 -3.60
N ILE A 62 -7.61 -6.78 -2.87
CA ILE A 62 -6.19 -7.14 -2.90
C ILE A 62 -5.95 -8.63 -2.64
N GLU A 63 -6.64 -9.25 -1.68
CA GLU A 63 -6.48 -10.66 -1.34
C GLU A 63 -6.91 -11.61 -2.47
N LEU A 64 -7.80 -11.15 -3.36
CA LEU A 64 -8.29 -11.92 -4.50
C LEU A 64 -7.34 -11.80 -5.71
N ASP A 65 -6.69 -10.64 -5.84
CA ASP A 65 -5.97 -10.27 -7.06
C ASP A 65 -4.44 -10.42 -6.93
N ILE A 66 -3.90 -10.36 -5.70
CA ILE A 66 -2.45 -10.26 -5.46
C ILE A 66 -1.66 -11.45 -6.01
N GLU A 67 -2.17 -12.68 -5.91
CA GLU A 67 -1.47 -13.88 -6.40
C GLU A 67 -1.25 -13.85 -7.92
N GLY A 68 -2.16 -13.22 -8.67
CA GLY A 68 -2.03 -13.05 -10.11
C GLY A 68 -1.15 -11.87 -10.53
N LYS A 69 -1.04 -10.84 -9.68
CA LYS A 69 -0.28 -9.62 -9.97
C LYS A 69 1.16 -9.67 -9.48
N VAL A 70 1.38 -10.23 -8.29
CA VAL A 70 2.68 -10.40 -7.65
C VAL A 70 2.81 -11.88 -7.24
N PRO A 71 3.12 -12.78 -8.18
CA PRO A 71 3.15 -14.22 -7.92
C PRO A 71 4.35 -14.68 -7.09
N ASP A 72 5.41 -13.86 -6.99
CA ASP A 72 6.58 -14.18 -6.17
C ASP A 72 6.30 -13.89 -4.69
N LEU A 73 6.23 -14.95 -3.90
CA LEU A 73 6.00 -14.90 -2.45
C LEU A 73 7.13 -14.23 -1.66
N ASN A 74 8.31 -14.02 -2.29
CA ASN A 74 9.44 -13.34 -1.67
C ASN A 74 9.55 -11.87 -2.12
N ALA A 75 8.67 -11.41 -3.01
CA ALA A 75 8.68 -10.03 -3.46
C ALA A 75 8.44 -9.08 -2.27
N LEU A 76 9.28 -8.06 -2.15
CA LEU A 76 9.06 -7.01 -1.18
C LEU A 76 7.93 -6.11 -1.69
N ILE A 77 6.79 -6.15 -1.01
CA ILE A 77 5.62 -5.35 -1.33
C ILE A 77 5.57 -4.14 -0.40
N ILE A 78 5.45 -2.95 -0.98
CA ILE A 78 5.23 -1.71 -0.24
C ILE A 78 3.83 -1.21 -0.58
N CYS A 79 2.90 -1.35 0.37
CA CYS A 79 1.55 -0.80 0.23
C CYS A 79 1.56 0.70 0.51
N HIS A 80 0.86 1.48 -0.31
CA HIS A 80 0.61 2.89 -0.04
C HIS A 80 -0.85 3.28 -0.24
N CYS A 81 -1.26 4.34 0.45
CA CYS A 81 -2.54 4.99 0.27
C CYS A 81 -2.41 6.50 0.47
N GLY A 82 -3.53 7.24 0.54
CA GLY A 82 -3.49 8.70 0.71
C GLY A 82 -2.94 9.21 2.06
N GLY A 83 -2.83 8.36 3.09
CA GLY A 83 -2.43 8.83 4.43
C GLY A 83 -1.86 7.76 5.36
N GLY A 84 -1.38 6.63 4.83
CA GLY A 84 -0.78 5.54 5.61
C GLY A 84 -1.76 4.66 6.42
N GLY A 85 -2.99 5.09 6.65
CA GLY A 85 -3.98 4.30 7.41
C GLY A 85 -4.58 3.14 6.61
N ARG A 86 -4.82 3.35 5.31
CA ARG A 86 -5.33 2.29 4.43
C ARG A 86 -4.26 1.30 3.95
N SER A 87 -2.99 1.57 4.19
CA SER A 87 -1.89 0.69 3.80
C SER A 87 -1.23 -0.01 4.99
N ALA A 88 -1.67 0.31 6.22
CA ALA A 88 -1.27 -0.37 7.45
C ALA A 88 -1.83 -1.79 7.52
#